data_AF-A0A2A5DCZ0-F1
#
_entry.id   AF-A0A2A5DCZ0-F1
#
_cell.length_a   1.000
_cell.length_b   1.000
_cell.length_c   1.000
_cell.angle_alpha   90.00
_cell.angle_beta   90.00
_cell.angle_gamma   90.00
#
_symmetry.space_group_name_H-M   'P 1'
#
loop_
_entity.id
_entity.type
_entity.pdbx_description
1 polymer ?
#
loop_
_entity_poly.entity_id
_entity_poly.type
_entity_poly.pdbx_seq_one_letter_code
_entity_poly.pdbx_strand_id
1 'polypeptide(L)'
;MNLSVRHYLLLPVLALTLPSCVLGGTEIMVIGLVVLLLFGGAKLPSLMRGMGSGVHEFKKGLKAGESEDDSDKDDDQDDKSKE
;
A
#
# COMPACT_ATOMS: atom_id res chain seq x y z
N MET A 1 31.45 -22.78 -30.74
CA MET A 1 30.68 -21.53 -30.95
C MET A 1 29.76 -21.32 -29.75
N ASN A 2 29.69 -20.09 -29.21
CA ASN A 2 28.68 -19.63 -28.25
C ASN A 2 28.90 -19.89 -26.74
N LEU A 3 30.04 -19.44 -26.19
CA LEU A 3 30.08 -19.02 -24.77
C LEU A 3 30.04 -17.49 -24.63
N SER A 4 30.65 -16.75 -25.58
CA SER A 4 30.69 -15.28 -25.57
C SER A 4 29.34 -14.63 -25.93
N VAL A 5 28.56 -15.24 -26.85
CA VAL A 5 27.24 -14.73 -27.28
C VAL A 5 26.16 -14.96 -26.21
N ARG A 6 26.26 -16.06 -25.46
CA ARG A 6 25.38 -16.31 -24.30
C ARG A 6 25.63 -15.29 -23.19
N HIS A 7 26.88 -14.88 -22.97
CA HIS A 7 27.22 -13.87 -21.97
C HIS A 7 26.68 -12.47 -22.36
N TYR A 8 26.76 -12.08 -23.64
CA TYR A 8 26.20 -10.81 -24.12
C TYR A 8 24.67 -10.79 -24.26
N LEU A 9 24.02 -11.95 -24.42
CA LEU A 9 22.56 -12.05 -24.51
C LEU A 9 21.90 -12.23 -23.12
N LEU A 10 22.63 -12.76 -22.12
CA LEU A 10 22.18 -12.83 -20.71
C LEU A 10 22.41 -11.52 -19.93
N LEU A 11 23.46 -10.75 -20.24
CA LEU A 11 23.76 -9.48 -19.56
C LEU A 11 22.61 -8.43 -19.59
N PRO A 12 21.95 -8.16 -20.74
CA PRO A 12 20.84 -7.21 -20.79
C PRO A 12 19.58 -7.78 -20.13
N VAL A 13 19.35 -9.09 -20.22
CA VAL A 13 18.23 -9.76 -19.53
C VAL A 13 18.41 -9.67 -18.02
N LEU A 14 19.62 -9.94 -17.51
CA LEU A 14 19.94 -9.82 -16.09
C LEU A 14 19.82 -8.35 -15.62
N ALA A 15 20.31 -7.38 -16.39
CA ALA A 15 20.22 -5.95 -16.03
C ALA A 15 18.79 -5.41 -16.00
N LEU A 16 17.89 -5.92 -16.84
CA LEU A 16 16.48 -5.51 -16.89
C LEU A 16 15.59 -6.24 -15.89
N THR A 17 15.96 -7.43 -15.42
CA THR A 17 15.17 -8.21 -14.44
C THR A 17 15.61 -8.00 -12.99
N LEU A 18 16.85 -7.55 -12.75
CA LEU A 18 17.33 -7.15 -11.42
C LEU A 18 16.49 -6.03 -10.75
N PRO A 19 16.00 -4.98 -11.45
CA PRO A 19 15.13 -3.99 -10.81
C PRO A 19 13.77 -4.56 -10.35
N SER A 20 13.29 -5.63 -10.98
CA SER A 20 12.05 -6.33 -10.59
C SER A 20 12.22 -7.24 -9.36
N CYS A 21 13.46 -7.51 -8.95
CA CYS A 21 13.79 -8.35 -7.80
C CYS A 21 13.92 -7.54 -6.49
N VAL A 22 13.80 -6.20 -6.56
CA VAL A 22 13.72 -5.32 -5.40
C VAL A 22 12.26 -5.25 -4.94
N LEU A 23 11.94 -6.17 -4.05
CA LEU A 23 10.63 -6.47 -3.50
C LEU A 23 9.85 -5.23 -3.00
N GLY A 24 8.71 -5.00 -3.66
CA GLY A 24 7.49 -4.38 -3.11
C GLY A 24 7.46 -2.85 -2.99
N GLY A 25 8.49 -2.22 -2.46
CA GLY A 25 8.44 -0.79 -2.11
C GLY A 25 8.51 0.14 -3.32
N THR A 26 9.42 -0.13 -4.26
CA THR A 26 9.64 0.68 -5.45
C THR A 26 8.43 0.69 -6.39
N GLU A 27 7.74 -0.44 -6.53
CA GLU A 27 6.57 -0.54 -7.41
C GLU A 27 5.39 0.27 -6.88
N ILE A 28 5.12 0.17 -5.57
CA ILE A 28 4.11 1.01 -4.90
C ILE A 28 4.50 2.49 -4.97
N MET A 29 5.78 2.83 -4.81
CA MET A 29 6.26 4.21 -4.91
C MET A 29 6.06 4.78 -6.33
N VAL A 30 6.36 3.99 -7.38
CA VAL A 30 6.19 4.38 -8.78
C VAL A 30 4.72 4.52 -9.14
N ILE A 31 3.86 3.57 -8.74
CA ILE A 31 2.41 3.64 -8.95
C ILE A 31 1.83 4.84 -8.22
N GLY A 32 2.25 5.06 -6.96
CA GLY A 32 1.87 6.22 -6.17
C GLY A 32 2.22 7.53 -6.88
N LEU A 33 3.43 7.64 -7.44
CA LEU A 33 3.89 8.82 -8.17
C LEU A 33 3.06 9.07 -9.45
N VAL A 34 2.75 8.03 -10.23
CA VAL A 34 1.92 8.15 -11.44
C VAL A 34 0.50 8.59 -11.08
N VAL A 35 -0.10 7.98 -10.06
CA VAL A 35 -1.44 8.36 -9.57
C VAL A 35 -1.42 9.79 -9.03
N LEU A 36 -0.35 10.21 -8.35
CA LEU A 36 -0.18 11.57 -7.85
C LEU A 36 -0.10 12.61 -8.97
N LEU A 37 0.50 12.26 -10.11
CA LEU A 37 0.58 13.13 -11.29
C LEU A 37 -0.77 13.23 -12.01
N LEU A 38 -1.53 12.13 -12.08
CA LEU A 38 -2.83 12.09 -12.74
C LEU A 38 -3.97 12.71 -11.92
N PHE A 39 -4.03 12.40 -10.62
CA PHE A 39 -5.09 12.85 -9.71
C PHE A 39 -4.68 14.04 -8.84
N GLY A 40 -3.39 14.32 -8.73
CA GLY A 40 -2.82 15.36 -7.88
C GLY A 40 -2.47 14.87 -6.47
N GLY A 41 -1.42 15.47 -5.90
CA GLY A 41 -0.91 15.33 -4.52
C GLY A 41 -1.97 15.12 -3.43
N ALA A 42 -3.05 15.87 -3.53
CA ALA A 42 -4.03 16.04 -2.47
C ALA A 42 -5.24 15.09 -2.56
N LYS A 43 -5.51 14.48 -3.73
CA LYS A 43 -6.76 13.73 -3.93
C LYS A 43 -6.73 12.33 -3.34
N LEU A 44 -5.59 11.63 -3.43
CA LEU A 44 -5.42 10.30 -2.85
C LEU A 44 -5.64 10.28 -1.32
N PRO A 45 -4.97 11.15 -0.51
CA PRO A 45 -5.19 11.17 0.94
C PRO A 45 -6.57 11.69 1.33
N SER A 46 -7.14 12.64 0.58
CA SER A 46 -8.48 13.19 0.86
C SER A 46 -9.58 12.13 0.69
N LEU A 47 -9.48 11.28 -0.35
CA LEU A 47 -10.40 10.17 -0.58
C LEU A 47 -10.28 9.10 0.51
N MET A 48 -9.05 8.72 0.88
CA MET A 48 -8.82 7.77 1.98
C MET A 48 -9.35 8.29 3.31
N ARG A 49 -9.19 9.59 3.62
CA ARG A 49 -9.72 10.18 4.86
C ARG A 49 -11.23 10.13 4.91
N GLY A 50 -11.91 10.52 3.83
CA GLY A 50 -13.37 10.47 3.74
C GLY A 50 -13.93 9.03 3.80
N MET A 51 -13.29 8.10 3.10
CA MET A 51 -13.68 6.69 3.11
C MET A 51 -13.39 6.01 4.45
N GLY A 52 -12.25 6.31 5.08
CA GLY A 52 -11.88 5.78 6.39
C GLY A 52 -12.86 6.18 7.50
N SER A 53 -13.28 7.45 7.51
CA SER A 53 -14.32 7.92 8.45
C SER A 53 -15.66 7.21 8.24
N GLY A 54 -16.08 7.00 6.98
CA GLY A 54 -17.31 6.29 6.67
C GLY A 54 -17.29 4.82 7.12
N VAL A 55 -16.17 4.12 6.88
CA VAL A 55 -16.00 2.73 7.30
C VAL A 55 -15.92 2.61 8.84
N HIS A 56 -15.30 3.58 9.51
CA HIS A 56 -15.23 3.62 10.98
C HIS A 56 -16.61 3.79 11.62
N GLU A 57 -17.39 4.77 11.17
CA GLU A 57 -18.76 5.00 11.65
C GLU A 57 -19.68 3.82 11.32
N PHE A 58 -19.49 3.18 10.16
CA PHE A 58 -20.22 1.97 9.78
C PHE A 58 -19.93 0.80 10.73
N LYS A 59 -18.65 0.54 11.06
CA LYS A 59 -18.27 -0.51 12.02
C LYS A 59 -18.80 -0.22 13.43
N LYS A 60 -18.82 1.05 13.84
CA LYS A 60 -19.37 1.50 15.13
C LYS A 60 -20.88 1.32 15.21
N GLY A 61 -21.61 1.67 14.16
CA GLY A 61 -23.06 1.48 14.08
C GLY A 61 -23.46 0.00 14.07
N LEU A 62 -22.68 -0.86 13.39
CA LEU A 62 -22.89 -2.31 13.40
C LEU A 62 -22.64 -2.91 14.79
N LYS A 63 -21.53 -2.55 15.47
CA LYS A 63 -21.26 -2.99 16.85
C LYS A 63 -22.37 -2.53 17.82
N ALA A 64 -22.85 -1.29 17.68
CA ALA A 64 -23.92 -0.77 18.53
C ALA A 64 -25.28 -1.45 18.29
N GLY A 65 -25.54 -1.96 17.08
CA GLY A 65 -26.77 -2.69 16.75
C GLY A 65 -26.73 -4.18 17.11
N GLU A 66 -25.53 -4.77 17.20
CA GLU A 66 -25.34 -6.19 17.52
C GLU A 66 -25.04 -6.44 19.02
N SER A 67 -24.63 -5.40 19.75
CA SER A 67 -24.30 -5.46 21.18
C SER A 67 -25.15 -4.52 22.02
N GLU A 68 -26.41 -4.90 22.28
CA GLU A 68 -27.09 -4.51 23.53
C GLU A 68 -26.61 -5.37 24.72
N ASP A 69 -25.72 -6.35 24.49
CA ASP A 69 -25.08 -7.16 25.52
C ASP A 69 -23.58 -7.28 25.19
N ASP A 70 -22.75 -6.99 26.19
CA ASP A 70 -21.29 -7.10 26.20
C ASP A 70 -20.42 -6.03 25.49
N SER A 71 -19.88 -5.16 26.35
CA SER A 71 -18.48 -4.74 26.36
C SER A 71 -17.98 -3.70 25.33
N ASP A 72 -17.88 -2.49 25.86
CA ASP A 72 -16.75 -1.57 25.74
C ASP A 72 -15.38 -2.28 25.62
N LYS A 73 -14.98 -2.70 24.40
CA LYS A 73 -13.60 -3.07 24.04
C LYS A 73 -13.27 -2.80 22.55
N ASP A 74 -12.15 -2.09 22.40
CA ASP A 74 -11.24 -1.98 21.26
C ASP A 74 -11.71 -1.34 19.94
N ASP A 75 -11.10 -0.19 19.61
CA ASP A 75 -9.85 -0.17 18.84
C ASP A 75 -9.25 1.26 18.84
N ASP A 76 -8.49 1.62 19.89
CA ASP A 76 -7.49 2.72 19.86
C ASP A 76 -6.12 2.08 20.14
N GLN A 77 -5.66 1.27 19.18
CA GLN A 77 -4.23 0.96 19.05
C GLN A 77 -3.65 1.90 18.00
N ASP A 78 -3.41 3.14 18.41
CA ASP A 78 -2.34 3.97 17.87
C ASP A 78 -1.45 4.43 19.04
N ASP A 79 -0.83 3.45 19.69
CA ASP A 79 0.49 3.68 20.31
C ASP A 79 1.48 2.70 19.70
N LYS A 80 2.17 3.17 18.64
CA LYS A 80 3.56 2.80 18.41
C LYS A 80 4.31 3.85 17.61
N SER A 81 4.70 4.93 18.28
CA SER A 81 6.12 5.32 18.42
C SER A 81 6.23 6.66 19.14
N LYS A 82 6.23 6.56 20.47
CA LYS A 82 6.98 7.47 21.34
C LYS A 82 8.40 6.90 21.45
N GLU A 83 9.36 7.49 20.73
CA GLU A 83 10.75 7.84 21.15
C GLU A 83 11.56 8.35 19.94
#